data_AF-A0A4C2A9V6-F1
#
_entry.id   AF-A0A4C2A9V6-F1
#
_cell.length_a   1.000
_cell.length_b   1.000
_cell.length_c   1.000
_cell.angle_alpha   90.00
_cell.angle_beta   90.00
_cell.angle_gamma   90.00
#
_symmetry.space_group_name_H-M   'P 1'
#
loop_
_entity.id
_entity.type
_entity.pdbx_description
1 polymer ?
#
loop_
_entity_poly.entity_id
_entity_poly.type
_entity_poly.pdbx_seq_one_letter_code
_entity_poly.pdbx_strand_id
1 'polypeptide(L)'
;MEKLRFEFIVKAKPEDNKTNIYAITSITDTQNQTFVVPREYQAVHLHKEIIKHEIFDKIKNLQKRHDKRQVWITLTKEMKSTYLDDDNLQFDGFLLEKLEQSYESSSTAPTLSRKTENKTRLATEFSIQKFSRNTTNVKQWLDTFESECTRLQIDTDLQKVEILRLLLEDTCTDWYTSMIIKHTIDSDWLVWKKSLIETFVDKSWSPIRYAMNFKYIQGSMLEYALKKERLLLEINKSIDTQTLIYLIAIGLPNFIMDRIDREDLQEVNDLYNCIRGLENQTRKIETKKIFSTEKKYYKQEMKRGKVKKHEACIDLQVEKYCYKRPYRCSLQDKIEIEDQIVQLLKHELIEESYSPFAAPVTLAFKRDE
;
A
#
# COMPACT_ATOMS: atom_id res chain seq x y z
N MET A 1 45.11 17.64 -4.75
CA MET A 1 44.35 16.57 -5.42
C MET A 1 42.88 16.85 -5.16
N GLU A 2 42.13 17.24 -6.18
CA GLU A 2 40.68 17.43 -6.04
C GLU A 2 40.00 16.08 -5.80
N LYS A 3 39.14 16.02 -4.78
CA LYS A 3 38.33 14.87 -4.45
C LYS A 3 36.87 15.30 -4.46
N LEU A 4 36.00 14.47 -5.00
CA LEU A 4 34.56 14.65 -4.92
C LEU A 4 33.94 13.49 -4.16
N ARG A 5 32.89 13.74 -3.39
CA ARG A 5 32.14 12.71 -2.67
C ARG A 5 30.90 12.34 -3.46
N PHE A 6 30.85 11.11 -3.95
CA PHE A 6 29.73 10.59 -4.72
C PHE A 6 28.79 9.81 -3.83
N GLU A 7 27.48 10.05 -3.94
CA GLU A 7 26.44 9.26 -3.30
C GLU A 7 25.91 8.19 -4.26
N PHE A 8 26.09 6.92 -3.91
CA PHE A 8 25.58 5.77 -4.63
C PHE A 8 24.33 5.23 -3.94
N ILE A 9 23.29 4.93 -4.71
CA ILE A 9 22.05 4.29 -4.23
C ILE A 9 21.63 3.16 -5.17
N VAL A 10 21.05 2.09 -4.61
CA VAL A 10 20.37 1.05 -5.39
C VAL A 10 18.90 1.41 -5.54
N LYS A 11 18.47 1.78 -6.76
CA LYS A 11 17.08 2.20 -7.05
C LYS A 11 16.45 1.36 -8.15
N ALA A 12 15.13 1.40 -8.26
CA ALA A 12 14.41 0.82 -9.39
C ALA A 12 14.84 1.48 -10.70
N LYS A 13 14.93 0.71 -11.79
CA LYS A 13 15.10 1.29 -13.12
C LYS A 13 13.87 2.18 -13.40
N PRO A 14 14.05 3.43 -13.87
CA PRO A 14 12.92 4.35 -14.12
C PRO A 14 11.86 3.79 -15.09
N GLU A 15 12.27 2.93 -16.02
CA GLU A 15 11.42 2.30 -17.03
C GLU A 15 10.81 0.96 -16.56
N ASP A 16 11.40 0.30 -15.55
CA ASP A 16 11.01 -1.03 -15.10
C ASP A 16 11.20 -1.19 -13.59
N ASN A 17 10.08 -1.28 -12.88
CA ASN A 17 10.06 -1.43 -11.42
C ASN A 17 10.60 -2.78 -10.92
N LYS A 18 10.90 -3.74 -11.79
CA LYS A 18 11.42 -5.06 -11.43
C LYS A 18 12.95 -5.11 -11.35
N THR A 19 13.64 -4.26 -12.10
CA THR A 19 15.10 -4.26 -12.16
C THR A 19 15.70 -3.21 -11.23
N ASN A 20 16.74 -3.58 -10.49
CA ASN A 20 17.48 -2.67 -9.63
C ASN A 20 18.75 -2.21 -10.35
N ILE A 21 19.02 -0.90 -10.31
CA ILE A 21 20.22 -0.29 -10.88
C ILE A 21 20.97 0.47 -9.81
N TYR A 22 22.30 0.49 -9.92
CA TYR A 22 23.12 1.44 -9.18
C TYR A 22 22.96 2.82 -9.79
N ALA A 23 22.77 3.82 -8.95
CA ALA A 23 22.60 5.19 -9.34
C ALA A 23 23.46 6.14 -8.50
N ILE A 24 23.98 7.19 -9.13
CA ILE A 24 24.63 8.31 -8.45
C ILE A 24 23.61 9.43 -8.36
N THR A 25 23.21 9.78 -7.14
CA THR A 25 22.15 10.77 -6.89
C THR A 25 22.68 12.18 -6.66
N SER A 26 23.85 12.28 -6.05
CA SER A 26 24.46 13.57 -5.74
C SER A 26 25.97 13.49 -5.67
N ILE A 27 26.61 14.63 -5.91
CA ILE A 27 28.05 14.82 -5.83
C ILE A 27 28.31 15.98 -4.86
N THR A 28 29.14 15.77 -3.85
CA THR A 28 29.55 16.84 -2.92
C THR A 28 30.99 17.24 -3.20
N ASP A 29 31.24 18.55 -3.25
CA ASP A 29 32.58 19.11 -3.39
C ASP A 29 33.38 19.11 -2.07
N THR A 30 34.63 19.56 -2.12
CA THR A 30 35.48 19.72 -0.92
C THR A 30 35.02 20.85 0.01
N GLN A 31 34.14 21.75 -0.46
CA GLN A 31 33.51 22.81 0.33
C GLN A 31 32.17 22.35 0.96
N ASN A 32 31.89 21.05 0.91
CA ASN A 32 30.66 20.42 1.39
C ASN A 32 29.38 20.93 0.71
N GLN A 33 29.47 21.51 -0.48
CA GLN A 33 28.32 21.85 -1.32
C GLN A 33 27.88 20.61 -2.09
N THR A 34 26.63 20.19 -1.89
CA THR A 34 26.06 19.02 -2.59
C THR A 34 25.37 19.49 -3.86
N PHE A 35 25.61 18.78 -4.96
CA PHE A 35 24.99 19.02 -6.26
C PHE A 35 24.19 17.78 -6.64
N VAL A 36 22.98 17.97 -7.17
CA VAL A 36 22.06 16.88 -7.53
C VAL A 36 22.32 16.46 -8.98
N VAL A 37 22.40 15.15 -9.21
CA VAL A 37 22.49 14.60 -10.57
C VAL A 37 21.06 14.41 -11.12
N PRO A 38 20.70 14.99 -12.29
CA PRO A 38 19.38 14.83 -12.89
C PRO A 38 19.03 13.36 -13.16
N ARG A 39 17.74 13.00 -13.05
CA ARG A 39 17.27 11.60 -13.03
C ARG A 39 17.73 10.78 -14.24
N GLU A 40 17.84 11.44 -15.39
CA GLU A 40 18.25 10.92 -16.68
C GLU A 40 19.72 10.48 -16.68
N TYR A 41 20.54 11.17 -15.89
CA TYR A 41 21.98 10.93 -15.78
C TYR A 41 22.38 10.09 -14.58
N GLN A 42 21.48 9.84 -13.63
CA GLN A 42 21.83 9.15 -12.37
C GLN A 42 22.31 7.71 -12.57
N ALA A 43 22.01 7.03 -13.69
CA ALA A 43 22.33 5.60 -13.80
C ALA A 43 23.85 5.37 -13.93
N VAL A 44 24.43 4.52 -13.08
CA VAL A 44 25.90 4.37 -12.98
C VAL A 44 26.58 3.95 -14.29
N HIS A 45 25.88 3.24 -15.18
CA HIS A 45 26.41 2.87 -16.49
C HIS A 45 26.75 4.08 -17.38
N LEU A 46 26.16 5.25 -17.11
CA LEU A 46 26.49 6.51 -17.79
C LEU A 46 27.81 7.11 -17.27
N HIS A 47 28.20 6.77 -16.04
CA HIS A 47 29.42 7.25 -15.39
C HIS A 47 30.61 6.31 -15.64
N LYS A 48 31.00 6.16 -16.92
CA LYS A 48 32.01 5.19 -17.38
C LYS A 48 33.34 5.26 -16.60
N GLU A 49 33.80 6.46 -16.28
CA GLU A 49 35.06 6.65 -15.57
C GLU A 49 34.99 6.26 -14.08
N ILE A 50 33.80 6.32 -13.47
CA ILE A 50 33.58 5.85 -12.10
C ILE A 50 33.59 4.32 -12.05
N ILE A 51 33.02 3.66 -13.07
CA ILE A 51 33.00 2.18 -13.16
C ILE A 51 34.41 1.60 -13.24
N LYS A 52 35.33 2.29 -13.94
CA LYS A 52 36.73 1.87 -14.07
C LYS A 52 37.53 2.04 -12.78
N HIS A 53 37.06 2.85 -11.83
CA HIS A 53 37.79 3.14 -10.60
C HIS A 53 37.64 2.00 -9.60
N GLU A 54 38.74 1.60 -8.94
CA GLU A 54 38.79 0.53 -7.91
C GLU A 54 37.78 0.69 -6.76
N ILE A 55 37.26 1.90 -6.55
CA ILE A 55 36.29 2.21 -5.50
C ILE A 55 34.92 1.60 -5.85
N PHE A 56 34.59 1.48 -7.14
CA PHE A 56 33.31 0.95 -7.58
C PHE A 56 33.14 -0.53 -7.22
N ASP A 57 34.21 -1.34 -7.32
CA ASP A 57 34.18 -2.75 -6.93
C ASP A 57 33.93 -2.92 -5.42
N LYS A 58 34.34 -1.96 -4.59
CA LYS A 58 34.04 -1.95 -3.15
C LYS A 58 32.58 -1.55 -2.84
N ILE A 59 31.90 -0.87 -3.76
CA ILE A 59 30.52 -0.39 -3.63
C ILE A 59 29.49 -1.42 -4.11
N LYS A 60 29.89 -2.38 -4.97
CA LYS A 60 29.02 -3.50 -5.42
C LYS A 60 28.47 -4.40 -4.29
N ASN A 61 28.87 -4.18 -3.04
CA ASN A 61 28.32 -4.85 -1.87
C ASN A 61 26.96 -4.28 -1.39
N LEU A 62 26.40 -3.24 -2.03
CA LEU A 62 25.04 -2.77 -1.71
C LEU A 62 24.01 -3.75 -2.30
N GLN A 63 23.28 -4.47 -1.44
CA GLN A 63 22.43 -5.61 -1.85
C GLN A 63 20.93 -5.28 -1.85
N LYS A 64 20.47 -4.36 -0.99
CA LYS A 64 19.04 -4.06 -0.85
C LYS A 64 18.67 -2.77 -1.58
N ARG A 65 17.43 -2.72 -2.08
CA ARG A 65 16.86 -1.51 -2.67
C ARG A 65 16.83 -0.40 -1.60
N HIS A 66 17.24 0.81 -1.97
CA HIS A 66 17.43 1.98 -1.12
C HIS A 66 18.68 1.96 -0.23
N ASP A 67 19.55 0.96 -0.32
CA ASP A 67 20.87 1.03 0.30
C ASP A 67 21.66 2.18 -0.35
N LYS A 68 22.19 3.07 0.50
CA LYS A 68 22.97 4.25 0.08
C LYS A 68 24.37 4.26 0.67
N ARG A 69 25.34 4.76 -0.08
CA ARG A 69 26.72 4.92 0.39
C ARG A 69 27.40 6.13 -0.25
N GLN A 70 28.07 6.92 0.57
CA GLN A 70 28.85 8.07 0.11
C GLN A 70 30.33 7.75 0.14
N VAL A 71 31.05 8.03 -0.95
CA VAL A 71 32.48 7.73 -1.05
C VAL A 71 33.24 8.89 -1.68
N TRP A 72 34.36 9.27 -1.06
CA TRP A 72 35.30 10.23 -1.61
C TRP A 72 36.16 9.56 -2.68
N ILE A 73 36.12 10.10 -3.89
CA ILE A 73 36.91 9.64 -5.04
C ILE A 73 37.91 10.74 -5.41
N THR A 74 39.17 10.37 -5.59
CA THR A 74 40.20 11.28 -6.10
C THR A 74 40.07 11.37 -7.62
N LEU A 75 39.90 12.57 -8.16
CA LEU A 75 39.64 12.74 -9.59
C LEU A 75 40.89 12.47 -10.43
N THR A 76 40.76 11.58 -11.41
CA THR A 76 41.74 11.41 -12.50
C THR A 76 41.56 12.53 -13.53
N LYS A 77 42.54 12.70 -14.43
CA LYS A 77 42.51 13.74 -15.48
C LYS A 77 41.26 13.65 -16.38
N GLU A 78 40.78 12.43 -16.65
CA GLU A 78 39.58 12.15 -17.46
C GLU A 78 38.28 12.40 -16.68
N MET A 79 38.28 12.16 -15.37
CA MET A 79 37.12 12.49 -14.52
C MET A 79 36.97 14.00 -14.35
N LYS A 80 38.08 14.75 -14.30
CA LYS A 80 38.02 16.21 -14.20
C LYS A 80 37.23 16.83 -15.35
N SER A 81 37.52 16.46 -16.61
CA SER A 81 36.76 16.99 -17.76
C SER A 81 35.29 16.58 -17.77
N THR A 82 34.94 15.47 -17.11
CA THR A 82 33.55 15.00 -17.05
C THR A 82 32.75 15.70 -15.94
N TYR A 83 33.38 16.00 -14.80
CA TYR A 83 32.70 16.46 -13.58
C TYR A 83 32.99 17.91 -13.17
N LEU A 84 33.96 18.57 -13.80
CA LEU A 84 34.37 19.95 -13.52
C LEU A 84 34.51 20.75 -14.82
N ASP A 85 34.06 22.01 -14.79
CA ASP A 85 34.30 23.03 -15.81
C ASP A 85 34.66 24.36 -15.14
N ASP A 86 35.93 24.78 -15.23
CA ASP A 86 36.43 26.06 -14.69
C ASP A 86 35.82 26.45 -13.31
N ASP A 87 35.88 25.50 -12.35
CA ASP A 87 35.35 25.53 -10.96
C ASP A 87 33.87 25.18 -10.73
N ASN A 88 33.10 24.88 -11.78
CA ASN A 88 31.70 24.46 -11.65
C ASN A 88 31.54 22.94 -11.73
N LEU A 89 30.65 22.37 -10.90
CA LEU A 89 30.29 20.95 -11.01
C LEU A 89 29.35 20.70 -12.18
N GLN A 90 29.79 19.84 -13.09
CA GLN A 90 29.01 19.43 -14.25
C GLN A 90 28.94 17.90 -14.38
N PHE A 91 28.16 17.43 -15.32
CA PHE A 91 28.25 16.07 -15.85
C PHE A 91 28.09 16.12 -17.36
N ASP A 92 29.15 15.79 -18.10
CA ASP A 92 29.14 15.73 -19.58
C ASP A 92 28.62 17.01 -20.26
N GLY A 93 29.08 18.18 -19.80
CA GLY A 93 28.65 19.49 -20.30
C GLY A 93 27.35 20.02 -19.69
N PHE A 94 26.69 19.25 -18.81
CA PHE A 94 25.48 19.69 -18.09
C PHE A 94 25.83 20.19 -16.68
N LEU A 95 25.58 21.47 -16.40
CA LEU A 95 25.82 22.07 -15.08
C LEU A 95 24.87 21.48 -14.03
N LEU A 96 25.41 21.02 -12.90
CA LEU A 96 24.61 20.41 -11.83
C LEU A 96 24.01 21.48 -10.90
N GLU A 97 22.77 21.26 -10.47
CA GLU A 97 22.10 22.16 -9.53
C GLU A 97 22.63 21.96 -8.10
N LYS A 98 23.00 23.05 -7.46
CA LYS A 98 23.41 23.06 -6.04
C LYS A 98 22.21 22.78 -5.16
N LEU A 99 22.27 21.70 -4.39
CA LEU A 99 21.36 21.42 -3.30
C LEU A 99 21.65 22.41 -2.17
N GLU A 100 20.74 23.34 -1.92
CA GLU A 100 20.81 24.22 -0.76
C GLU A 100 20.82 23.36 0.51
N GLN A 101 21.99 23.21 1.13
CA GLN A 101 22.08 22.66 2.47
C GLN A 101 21.55 23.74 3.42
N SER A 102 20.39 23.48 4.03
CA SER A 102 19.94 24.18 5.23
C SER A 102 20.95 23.87 6.35
N TYR A 103 21.99 24.70 6.45
CA TYR A 103 22.92 24.61 7.56
C TYR A 103 22.23 25.18 8.81
N GLU A 104 21.82 24.28 9.70
CA GLU A 104 21.85 24.58 11.14
C GLU A 104 23.29 24.97 11.48
N SER A 105 23.54 26.26 11.65
CA SER A 105 24.78 26.78 12.21
C SER A 105 24.41 27.70 13.36
N SER A 106 24.73 27.19 14.54
CA SER A 106 24.68 27.89 15.82
C SER A 106 25.59 29.12 15.83
N SER A 107 25.02 30.32 15.75
CA SER A 107 25.34 31.43 16.66
C SER A 107 24.32 32.57 16.55
N THR A 108 23.59 32.76 17.65
CA THR A 108 22.95 33.99 18.14
C THR A 108 22.12 34.84 17.17
N ALA A 109 20.87 34.42 16.89
CA ALA A 109 19.71 35.32 16.75
C ALA A 109 18.40 34.52 17.02
N PRO A 110 17.71 34.71 18.17
CA PRO A 110 16.71 33.77 18.68
C PRO A 110 15.28 34.02 18.19
N THR A 111 15.04 34.18 16.88
CA THR A 111 13.69 34.58 16.41
C THR A 111 13.05 33.71 15.31
N LEU A 112 13.81 32.87 14.57
CA LEU A 112 13.21 32.03 13.51
C LEU A 112 13.11 30.52 13.79
N SER A 113 13.93 29.93 14.68
CA SER A 113 13.88 28.47 14.93
C SER A 113 12.60 27.99 15.62
N ARG A 114 11.98 28.85 16.43
CA ARG A 114 10.73 28.53 17.14
C ARG A 114 9.54 28.30 16.21
N LYS A 115 9.53 28.88 15.00
CA LYS A 115 8.38 28.77 14.08
C LYS A 115 8.36 27.47 13.28
N THR A 116 9.53 26.93 12.90
CA THR A 116 9.60 25.72 12.06
C THR A 116 9.44 24.44 12.87
N GLU A 117 10.00 24.38 14.09
CA GLU A 117 9.74 23.29 15.04
C GLU A 117 8.26 23.22 15.47
N ASN A 118 7.59 24.36 15.58
CA ASN A 118 6.17 24.40 15.89
C ASN A 118 5.32 23.85 14.73
N LYS A 119 5.69 24.04 13.46
CA LYS A 119 4.90 23.59 12.31
C LYS A 119 4.97 22.07 12.07
N THR A 120 6.14 21.46 12.25
CA THR A 120 6.26 19.99 12.20
C THR A 120 5.60 19.31 13.39
N ARG A 121 5.61 19.95 14.58
CA ARG A 121 4.82 19.50 15.74
C ARG A 121 3.31 19.62 15.49
N LEU A 122 2.86 20.74 14.95
CA LEU A 122 1.46 20.93 14.57
C LEU A 122 1.01 19.87 13.56
N ALA A 123 1.80 19.58 12.53
CA ALA A 123 1.50 18.51 11.58
C ALA A 123 1.46 17.10 12.22
N THR A 124 2.23 16.84 13.28
CA THR A 124 2.09 15.61 14.08
C THR A 124 0.89 15.63 15.03
N GLU A 125 0.37 16.80 15.37
CA GLU A 125 -0.88 16.97 16.15
C GLU A 125 -2.14 16.87 15.28
N PHE A 126 -2.02 17.05 13.96
CA PHE A 126 -3.08 16.78 13.01
C PHE A 126 -3.38 15.27 12.99
N SER A 127 -4.58 14.89 13.40
CA SER A 127 -5.02 13.49 13.39
C SER A 127 -5.69 13.13 12.06
N ILE A 128 -5.09 13.56 10.94
CA ILE A 128 -5.59 13.32 9.59
C ILE A 128 -4.59 12.50 8.78
N GLN A 129 -5.09 11.53 8.00
CA GLN A 129 -4.26 10.83 7.04
C GLN A 129 -3.84 11.78 5.92
N LYS A 130 -2.64 11.59 5.37
CA LYS A 130 -2.19 12.39 4.24
C LYS A 130 -3.06 12.14 3.00
N PHE A 131 -3.25 13.20 2.22
CA PHE A 131 -4.02 13.15 1.00
C PHE A 131 -3.17 12.63 -0.16
N SER A 132 -3.72 11.63 -0.84
CA SER A 132 -3.28 11.20 -2.15
C SER A 132 -4.51 10.92 -3.00
N ARG A 133 -4.32 10.70 -4.30
CA ARG A 133 -5.42 10.35 -5.22
C ARG A 133 -6.22 9.11 -4.79
N ASN A 134 -5.63 8.24 -3.97
CA ASN A 134 -6.20 6.96 -3.59
C ASN A 134 -6.77 6.93 -2.16
N THR A 135 -6.50 7.94 -1.33
CA THR A 135 -6.75 7.80 0.11
C THR A 135 -8.20 8.05 0.49
N THR A 136 -8.86 9.11 -0.02
CA THR A 136 -10.27 9.42 0.32
C THR A 136 -10.90 10.45 -0.65
N ASN A 137 -12.23 10.62 -0.56
CA ASN A 137 -12.94 11.69 -1.27
C ASN A 137 -12.36 13.06 -0.87
N VAL A 138 -11.90 13.82 -1.85
CA VAL A 138 -11.23 15.13 -1.67
C VAL A 138 -12.06 16.10 -0.83
N LYS A 139 -13.38 16.13 -1.03
CA LYS A 139 -14.26 17.04 -0.29
C LYS A 139 -14.28 16.68 1.19
N GLN A 140 -14.44 15.40 1.51
CA GLN A 140 -14.45 14.94 2.90
C GLN A 140 -13.11 15.08 3.60
N TRP A 141 -12.03 14.80 2.86
CA TRP A 141 -10.69 15.00 3.37
C TRP A 141 -10.46 16.48 3.73
N LEU A 142 -10.89 17.38 2.85
CA LEU A 142 -10.76 18.81 3.04
C LEU A 142 -11.64 19.34 4.17
N ASP A 143 -12.86 18.81 4.32
CA ASP A 143 -13.73 19.13 5.47
C ASP A 143 -13.08 18.70 6.80
N THR A 144 -12.44 17.52 6.82
CA THR A 144 -11.68 17.03 7.98
C THR A 144 -10.48 17.94 8.24
N PHE A 145 -9.75 18.35 7.21
CA PHE A 145 -8.61 19.26 7.31
C PHE A 145 -9.03 20.62 7.90
N GLU A 146 -10.11 21.22 7.40
CA GLU A 146 -10.62 22.50 7.91
C GLU A 146 -11.13 22.39 9.37
N SER A 147 -11.73 21.26 9.72
CA SER A 147 -12.14 20.97 11.10
C SER A 147 -10.93 20.88 12.03
N GLU A 148 -9.85 20.22 11.58
CA GLU A 148 -8.59 20.13 12.33
C GLU A 148 -7.87 21.48 12.41
N CYS A 149 -7.90 22.29 11.35
CA CYS A 149 -7.42 23.67 11.41
C CYS A 149 -8.17 24.49 12.47
N THR A 150 -9.50 24.33 12.54
CA THR A 150 -10.32 25.00 13.56
C THR A 150 -9.98 24.50 14.96
N ARG A 151 -9.80 23.18 15.15
CA ARG A 151 -9.41 22.57 16.43
C ARG A 151 -8.07 23.08 16.93
N LEU A 152 -7.13 23.30 16.02
CA LEU A 152 -5.77 23.76 16.32
C LEU A 152 -5.63 25.30 16.26
N GLN A 153 -6.75 26.03 16.10
CA GLN A 153 -6.79 27.50 16.07
C GLN A 153 -5.90 28.09 14.96
N ILE A 154 -5.93 27.47 13.78
CA ILE A 154 -5.23 27.94 12.58
C ILE A 154 -6.17 28.87 11.81
N ASP A 155 -6.09 30.15 12.17
CA ASP A 155 -7.03 31.15 11.69
C ASP A 155 -6.58 31.84 10.39
N THR A 156 -5.29 31.77 10.07
CA THR A 156 -4.73 32.45 8.89
C THR A 156 -4.64 31.53 7.67
N ASP A 157 -5.03 32.06 6.51
CA ASP A 157 -5.00 31.32 5.25
C ASP A 157 -3.57 30.91 4.86
N LEU A 158 -2.58 31.77 5.15
CA LEU A 158 -1.16 31.45 4.99
C LEU A 158 -0.77 30.16 5.72
N GLN A 159 -1.16 30.03 7.00
CA GLN A 159 -0.83 28.85 7.79
C GLN A 159 -1.55 27.60 7.27
N LYS A 160 -2.80 27.73 6.80
CA LYS A 160 -3.53 26.62 6.17
C LYS A 160 -2.79 26.12 4.93
N VAL A 161 -2.33 27.02 4.06
CA VAL A 161 -1.57 26.66 2.86
C VAL A 161 -0.23 26.02 3.22
N GLU A 162 0.50 26.56 4.19
CA GLU A 162 1.78 25.98 4.63
C GLU A 162 1.62 24.56 5.20
N ILE A 163 0.60 24.33 6.02
CA ILE A 163 0.33 23.02 6.63
C ILE A 163 -0.21 22.04 5.59
N LEU A 164 -1.01 22.52 4.63
CA LEU A 164 -1.53 21.70 3.54
C LEU A 164 -0.38 20.94 2.85
N ARG A 165 0.75 21.61 2.56
CA ARG A 165 1.93 20.96 1.95
C ARG A 165 2.39 19.70 2.68
N LEU A 166 2.39 19.73 4.02
CA LEU A 166 2.89 18.61 4.85
C LEU A 166 1.96 17.41 4.83
N LEU A 167 0.69 17.63 4.46
CA LEU A 167 -0.37 16.64 4.43
C LEU A 167 -0.68 16.14 3.01
N LEU A 168 0.06 16.57 1.98
CA LEU A 168 -0.07 16.10 0.61
C LEU A 168 1.01 15.06 0.26
N GLU A 169 0.65 14.04 -0.52
CA GLU A 169 1.57 13.04 -1.06
C GLU A 169 1.45 12.88 -2.58
N ASP A 170 2.50 12.28 -3.17
CA ASP A 170 2.59 11.95 -4.59
C ASP A 170 2.33 13.15 -5.51
N THR A 171 1.51 12.96 -6.55
CA THR A 171 1.13 13.97 -7.55
C THR A 171 0.46 15.21 -6.95
N CYS A 172 -0.02 15.13 -5.70
CA CYS A 172 -0.61 16.28 -5.02
C CYS A 172 0.47 17.30 -4.61
N THR A 173 1.71 16.85 -4.39
CA THR A 173 2.85 17.74 -4.11
C THR A 173 3.26 18.56 -5.35
N ASP A 174 3.17 17.96 -6.54
CA ASP A 174 3.39 18.66 -7.81
C ASP A 174 2.29 19.69 -8.07
N TRP A 175 1.03 19.35 -7.76
CA TRP A 175 -0.09 20.30 -7.80
C TRP A 175 0.13 21.47 -6.85
N TYR A 176 0.57 21.21 -5.61
CA TYR A 176 0.86 22.26 -4.63
C TYR A 176 1.93 23.22 -5.15
N THR A 177 3.03 22.67 -5.70
CA THR A 177 4.12 23.46 -6.28
C THR A 177 3.62 24.32 -7.45
N SER A 178 2.79 23.73 -8.32
CA SER A 178 2.14 24.47 -9.42
C SER A 178 1.24 25.60 -8.91
N MET A 179 0.56 25.39 -7.78
CA MET A 179 -0.33 26.37 -7.19
C MET A 179 0.43 27.56 -6.57
N ILE A 180 1.57 27.29 -5.92
CA ILE A 180 2.49 28.34 -5.47
C ILE A 180 2.98 29.20 -6.65
N ILE A 181 3.34 28.59 -7.78
CA ILE A 181 3.81 29.32 -8.96
C ILE A 181 2.70 30.21 -9.55
N LYS A 182 1.45 29.72 -9.59
CA LYS A 182 0.33 30.43 -10.22
C LYS A 182 -0.28 31.52 -9.34
N HIS A 183 -0.37 31.30 -8.03
CA HIS A 183 -1.19 32.12 -7.13
C HIS A 183 -0.46 32.59 -5.87
N THR A 184 0.82 32.25 -5.69
CA THR A 184 1.64 32.54 -4.50
C THR A 184 1.07 31.99 -3.18
N ILE A 185 1.87 32.00 -2.11
CA ILE A 185 1.49 31.41 -0.81
C ILE A 185 0.49 32.28 -0.03
N ASP A 186 0.41 33.56 -0.37
CA ASP A 186 -0.44 34.57 0.31
C ASP A 186 -1.86 34.65 -0.29
N SER A 187 -2.20 33.78 -1.25
CA SER A 187 -3.53 33.77 -1.85
C SER A 187 -4.59 33.17 -0.93
N ASP A 188 -5.83 33.66 -1.10
CA ASP A 188 -6.99 33.24 -0.33
C ASP A 188 -7.16 31.72 -0.32
N TRP A 189 -7.42 31.16 0.87
CA TRP A 189 -7.63 29.72 1.04
C TRP A 189 -8.75 29.18 0.14
N LEU A 190 -9.77 29.99 -0.14
CA LEU A 190 -10.88 29.61 -1.02
C LEU A 190 -10.42 29.27 -2.44
N VAL A 191 -9.39 29.93 -2.96
CA VAL A 191 -8.83 29.65 -4.29
C VAL A 191 -8.14 28.29 -4.29
N TRP A 192 -7.36 28.00 -3.24
CA TRP A 192 -6.71 26.70 -3.03
C TRP A 192 -7.74 25.58 -2.89
N LYS A 193 -8.75 25.79 -2.03
CA LYS A 193 -9.85 24.85 -1.79
C LYS A 193 -10.56 24.46 -3.08
N LYS A 194 -10.94 25.46 -3.88
CA LYS A 194 -11.65 25.26 -5.15
C LYS A 194 -10.78 24.51 -6.16
N SER A 195 -9.53 24.95 -6.34
CA SER A 195 -8.56 24.32 -7.25
C SER A 195 -8.29 22.86 -6.90
N LEU A 196 -8.13 22.55 -5.60
CA LEU A 196 -7.90 21.19 -5.13
C LEU A 196 -9.10 20.29 -5.46
N ILE A 197 -10.32 20.76 -5.15
CA ILE A 197 -11.54 20.00 -5.46
C ILE A 197 -11.67 19.80 -6.97
N GLU A 198 -11.51 20.85 -7.78
CA GLU A 198 -11.67 20.76 -9.24
C GLU A 198 -10.66 19.81 -9.89
N THR A 199 -9.44 19.75 -9.36
CA THR A 199 -8.34 18.93 -9.89
C THR A 199 -8.49 17.46 -9.52
N PHE A 200 -8.87 17.17 -8.27
CA PHE A 200 -8.82 15.81 -7.72
C PHE A 200 -10.19 15.15 -7.49
N VAL A 201 -11.30 15.87 -7.65
CA VAL A 201 -12.63 15.25 -7.50
C VAL A 201 -12.85 14.20 -8.59
N ASP A 202 -13.19 12.98 -8.17
CA ASP A 202 -13.65 11.95 -9.10
C ASP A 202 -15.08 12.27 -9.55
N LYS A 203 -15.22 12.70 -10.81
CA LYS A 203 -16.50 12.99 -11.46
C LYS A 203 -17.09 11.76 -12.17
N SER A 204 -16.40 10.61 -12.10
CA SER A 204 -16.86 9.40 -12.75
C SER A 204 -18.03 8.75 -11.99
N TRP A 205 -18.79 7.91 -12.69
CA TRP A 205 -19.81 7.08 -12.07
C TRP A 205 -19.23 5.89 -11.30
N SER A 206 -17.92 5.68 -11.32
CA SER A 206 -17.28 4.49 -10.75
C SER A 206 -17.49 4.38 -9.23
N PRO A 207 -17.24 5.42 -8.41
CA PRO A 207 -17.47 5.36 -6.97
C PRO A 207 -18.95 5.14 -6.64
N ILE A 208 -19.85 5.81 -7.37
CA ILE A 208 -21.30 5.69 -7.21
C ILE A 208 -21.74 4.26 -7.49
N ARG A 209 -21.33 3.72 -8.65
CA ARG A 209 -21.65 2.36 -9.07
C ARG A 209 -21.10 1.33 -8.08
N TYR A 210 -19.88 1.54 -7.58
CA TYR A 210 -19.26 0.67 -6.60
C TYR A 210 -20.06 0.66 -5.30
N ALA A 211 -20.36 1.82 -4.71
CA ALA A 211 -21.12 1.89 -3.48
C ALA A 211 -22.51 1.30 -3.63
N MET A 212 -23.24 1.60 -4.72
CA MET A 212 -24.59 1.08 -4.96
C MET A 212 -24.59 -0.45 -5.13
N ASN A 213 -23.61 -1.01 -5.84
CA ASN A 213 -23.50 -2.46 -6.08
C ASN A 213 -22.69 -3.22 -5.03
N PHE A 214 -22.19 -2.57 -3.97
CA PHE A 214 -21.44 -3.24 -2.92
C PHE A 214 -22.36 -4.20 -2.15
N LYS A 215 -22.10 -5.51 -2.24
CA LYS A 215 -22.92 -6.57 -1.63
C LYS A 215 -22.08 -7.45 -0.72
N TYR A 216 -22.74 -8.09 0.23
CA TYR A 216 -22.12 -9.08 1.10
C TYR A 216 -21.71 -10.30 0.27
N ILE A 217 -20.47 -10.75 0.48
CA ILE A 217 -19.93 -11.96 -0.16
C ILE A 217 -19.60 -12.98 0.91
N GLN A 218 -18.77 -12.59 1.88
CA GLN A 218 -18.29 -13.44 2.96
C GLN A 218 -17.75 -12.58 4.12
N GLY A 219 -17.56 -13.20 5.29
CA GLY A 219 -17.04 -12.53 6.49
C GLY A 219 -18.15 -12.04 7.41
N SER A 220 -17.86 -11.04 8.25
CA SER A 220 -18.87 -10.49 9.15
C SER A 220 -19.89 -9.65 8.39
N MET A 221 -21.18 -9.91 8.63
CA MET A 221 -22.26 -9.13 8.04
C MET A 221 -22.29 -7.70 8.59
N LEU A 222 -21.85 -7.52 9.84
CA LEU A 222 -21.70 -6.21 10.45
C LEU A 222 -20.60 -5.38 9.75
N GLU A 223 -19.44 -5.98 9.50
CA GLU A 223 -18.34 -5.29 8.79
C GLU A 223 -18.77 -4.86 7.38
N TYR A 224 -19.53 -5.72 6.70
CA TYR A 224 -20.15 -5.38 5.43
C TYR A 224 -21.08 -4.16 5.57
N ALA A 225 -21.99 -4.18 6.54
CA ALA A 225 -22.99 -3.13 6.72
C ALA A 225 -22.33 -1.78 7.03
N LEU A 226 -21.34 -1.76 7.93
CA LEU A 226 -20.53 -0.56 8.25
C LEU A 226 -19.79 -0.02 7.02
N LYS A 227 -19.18 -0.91 6.23
CA LYS A 227 -18.48 -0.51 5.02
C LYS A 227 -19.43 0.03 3.96
N LYS A 228 -20.61 -0.59 3.80
CA LYS A 228 -21.66 -0.17 2.88
C LYS A 228 -22.23 1.20 3.28
N GLU A 229 -22.52 1.41 4.56
CA GLU A 229 -22.96 2.70 5.09
C GLU A 229 -21.94 3.80 4.76
N ARG A 230 -20.67 3.59 5.10
CA ARG A 230 -19.59 4.55 4.81
C ARG A 230 -19.55 4.91 3.32
N LEU A 231 -19.58 3.92 2.43
CA LEU A 231 -19.53 4.16 0.98
C LEU A 231 -20.73 4.97 0.46
N LEU A 232 -21.91 4.78 1.03
CA LEU A 232 -23.12 5.52 0.65
C LEU A 232 -23.06 6.98 1.15
N LEU A 233 -22.63 7.19 2.39
CA LEU A 233 -22.44 8.52 2.98
C LEU A 233 -21.30 9.31 2.29
N GLU A 234 -20.32 8.61 1.73
CA GLU A 234 -19.25 9.20 0.90
C GLU A 234 -19.77 9.83 -0.40
N ILE A 235 -20.87 9.32 -0.94
CA ILE A 235 -21.51 9.85 -2.14
C ILE A 235 -22.54 10.91 -1.79
N ASN A 236 -23.37 10.64 -0.78
CA ASN A 236 -24.44 11.52 -0.37
C ASN A 236 -24.54 11.59 1.16
N LYS A 237 -23.98 12.66 1.73
CA LYS A 237 -24.05 12.95 3.18
C LYS A 237 -25.48 13.20 3.67
N SER A 238 -26.38 13.65 2.79
CA SER A 238 -27.77 13.99 3.08
C SER A 238 -28.75 12.89 2.65
N ILE A 239 -28.29 11.64 2.57
CA ILE A 239 -29.17 10.51 2.27
C ILE A 239 -30.17 10.34 3.41
N ASP A 240 -31.44 10.11 3.05
CA ASP A 240 -32.49 9.77 4.01
C ASP A 240 -32.18 8.45 4.73
N THR A 241 -32.44 8.41 6.04
CA THR A 241 -32.13 7.28 6.90
C THR A 241 -32.81 5.99 6.46
N GLN A 242 -34.08 6.07 6.05
CA GLN A 242 -34.82 4.89 5.57
C GLN A 242 -34.23 4.36 4.27
N THR A 243 -33.93 5.25 3.33
CA THR A 243 -33.25 4.92 2.06
C THR A 243 -31.88 4.28 2.32
N LEU A 244 -31.12 4.81 3.27
CA LEU A 244 -29.82 4.26 3.66
C LEU A 244 -29.96 2.83 4.21
N ILE A 245 -30.90 2.60 5.12
CA ILE A 245 -31.22 1.26 5.66
C ILE A 245 -31.56 0.29 4.52
N TYR A 246 -32.44 0.70 3.60
CA TYR A 246 -32.86 -0.16 2.48
C TYR A 246 -31.69 -0.51 1.56
N LEU A 247 -30.84 0.45 1.22
CA LEU A 247 -29.67 0.21 0.36
C LEU A 247 -28.63 -0.71 1.00
N ILE A 248 -28.49 -0.66 2.33
CA ILE A 248 -27.64 -1.59 3.07
C ILE A 248 -28.28 -2.98 3.09
N ALA A 249 -29.57 -3.07 3.41
CA ALA A 249 -30.31 -4.33 3.50
C ALA A 249 -30.30 -5.09 2.16
N ILE A 250 -30.56 -4.42 1.03
CA ILE A 250 -30.62 -5.02 -0.33
C ILE A 250 -29.32 -5.77 -0.71
N GLY A 251 -28.19 -5.40 -0.14
CA GLY A 251 -26.93 -6.07 -0.42
C GLY A 251 -26.62 -7.25 0.50
N LEU A 252 -27.48 -7.57 1.47
CA LEU A 252 -27.41 -8.78 2.28
C LEU A 252 -28.00 -9.99 1.52
N PRO A 253 -27.64 -11.23 1.91
CA PRO A 253 -28.28 -12.42 1.37
C PRO A 253 -29.79 -12.47 1.67
N ASN A 254 -30.60 -12.99 0.74
CA ASN A 254 -32.06 -13.06 0.88
C ASN A 254 -32.50 -13.71 2.19
N PHE A 255 -31.87 -14.82 2.59
CA PHE A 255 -32.23 -15.53 3.83
C PHE A 255 -32.03 -14.71 5.12
N ILE A 256 -31.23 -13.65 5.07
CA ILE A 256 -31.07 -12.67 6.15
C ILE A 256 -32.12 -11.57 6.01
N MET A 257 -32.29 -11.00 4.81
CA MET A 257 -33.30 -9.97 4.55
C MET A 257 -34.71 -10.44 4.91
N ASP A 258 -35.07 -11.68 4.58
CA ASP A 258 -36.39 -12.26 4.86
C ASP A 258 -36.70 -12.36 6.36
N ARG A 259 -35.69 -12.23 7.22
CA ARG A 259 -35.81 -12.28 8.69
C ARG A 259 -35.75 -10.90 9.34
N ILE A 260 -35.52 -9.86 8.55
CA ILE A 260 -35.47 -8.48 9.02
C ILE A 260 -36.85 -7.88 8.77
N ASP A 261 -37.53 -7.50 9.84
CA ASP A 261 -38.74 -6.68 9.71
C ASP A 261 -38.32 -5.25 9.38
N ARG A 262 -38.89 -4.69 8.30
CA ARG A 262 -38.60 -3.32 7.86
C ARG A 262 -39.26 -2.27 8.76
N GLU A 263 -40.36 -2.61 9.42
CA GLU A 263 -41.15 -1.64 10.21
C GLU A 263 -40.50 -1.37 11.57
N ASP A 264 -39.72 -2.34 12.05
CA ASP A 264 -38.94 -2.25 13.29
C ASP A 264 -37.66 -1.42 13.15
N LEU A 265 -37.27 -1.02 11.92
CA LEU A 265 -36.04 -0.29 11.66
C LEU A 265 -36.29 1.22 11.54
N GLN A 266 -35.98 1.96 12.60
CA GLN A 266 -36.08 3.42 12.61
C GLN A 266 -34.71 4.07 12.38
N GLU A 267 -33.65 3.47 12.95
CA GLU A 267 -32.27 3.91 12.81
C GLU A 267 -31.38 2.83 12.19
N VAL A 268 -30.24 3.23 11.62
CA VAL A 268 -29.24 2.30 11.07
C VAL A 268 -28.70 1.35 12.16
N ASN A 269 -28.65 1.82 13.41
CA ASN A 269 -28.24 0.99 14.55
C ASN A 269 -29.20 -0.17 14.83
N ASP A 270 -30.50 -0.02 14.55
CA ASP A 270 -31.47 -1.11 14.69
C ASP A 270 -31.11 -2.25 13.74
N LEU A 271 -30.74 -1.90 12.50
CA LEU A 271 -30.28 -2.86 11.50
C LEU A 271 -29.01 -3.59 11.96
N TYR A 272 -28.06 -2.88 12.59
CA TYR A 272 -26.85 -3.51 13.14
C TYR A 272 -27.14 -4.51 14.25
N ASN A 273 -28.10 -4.21 15.12
CA ASN A 273 -28.52 -5.13 16.18
C ASN A 273 -29.20 -6.37 15.61
N CYS A 274 -30.09 -6.20 14.63
CA CYS A 274 -30.73 -7.31 13.91
C CYS A 274 -29.69 -8.21 13.23
N ILE A 275 -28.76 -7.62 12.49
CA ILE A 275 -27.70 -8.36 11.79
C ILE A 275 -26.83 -9.15 12.78
N ARG A 276 -26.40 -8.55 13.89
CA ARG A 276 -25.62 -9.24 14.93
C ARG A 276 -26.39 -10.42 15.53
N GLY A 277 -27.69 -10.24 15.76
CA GLY A 277 -28.57 -11.31 16.24
C GLY A 277 -28.62 -12.49 15.26
N LEU A 278 -28.81 -12.20 13.98
CA LEU A 278 -28.90 -13.19 12.91
C LEU A 278 -27.56 -13.87 12.61
N GLU A 279 -26.43 -13.16 12.71
CA GLU A 279 -25.10 -13.73 12.52
C GLU A 279 -24.81 -14.80 13.59
N ASN A 280 -25.17 -14.53 14.85
CA ASN A 280 -25.04 -15.48 15.95
C ASN A 280 -25.96 -16.70 15.80
N GLN A 281 -27.17 -16.51 15.28
CA GLN A 281 -28.08 -17.61 14.97
C GLN A 281 -27.56 -18.48 13.82
N THR A 282 -27.00 -17.86 12.78
CA THR A 282 -26.42 -18.57 11.62
C THR A 282 -25.23 -19.42 12.05
N ARG A 283 -24.30 -18.88 12.85
CA ARG A 283 -23.19 -19.66 13.44
C ARG A 283 -23.68 -20.82 14.31
N LYS A 284 -24.77 -20.64 15.07
CA LYS A 284 -25.40 -21.71 15.88
C LYS A 284 -26.07 -22.79 15.01
N ILE A 285 -26.63 -22.41 13.86
CA ILE A 285 -27.24 -23.33 12.91
C ILE A 285 -26.18 -24.11 12.13
N GLU A 286 -25.07 -23.47 11.73
CA GLU A 286 -23.93 -24.14 11.08
C GLU A 286 -23.28 -25.15 12.03
N THR A 287 -23.01 -24.76 13.27
CA THR A 287 -22.48 -25.69 14.29
C THR A 287 -23.46 -26.84 14.56
N LYS A 288 -24.76 -26.59 14.74
CA LYS A 288 -25.77 -27.67 14.89
C LYS A 288 -25.91 -28.54 13.63
N LYS A 289 -25.81 -27.96 12.43
CA LYS A 289 -25.81 -28.71 11.17
C LYS A 289 -24.61 -29.66 11.15
N ILE A 290 -23.40 -29.17 11.42
CA ILE A 290 -22.17 -29.99 11.52
C ILE A 290 -22.38 -31.18 12.47
N PHE A 291 -22.89 -30.95 13.69
CA PHE A 291 -23.20 -32.02 14.65
C PHE A 291 -24.32 -32.99 14.19
N SER A 292 -25.29 -32.51 13.39
CA SER A 292 -26.40 -33.32 12.89
C SER A 292 -26.05 -34.13 11.62
N THR A 293 -25.20 -33.59 10.75
CA THR A 293 -24.62 -34.31 9.60
C THR A 293 -23.61 -35.34 10.07
N GLU A 294 -22.85 -35.06 11.13
CA GLU A 294 -22.03 -36.09 11.78
C GLU A 294 -22.87 -37.30 12.20
N LYS A 295 -24.06 -37.11 12.79
CA LYS A 295 -24.91 -38.26 13.15
C LYS A 295 -25.57 -39.01 11.98
N LYS A 296 -25.64 -38.44 10.77
CA LYS A 296 -26.30 -39.08 9.62
C LYS A 296 -25.37 -39.83 8.66
N TYR A 297 -24.06 -39.57 8.68
CA TYR A 297 -23.10 -40.25 7.79
C TYR A 297 -22.30 -41.39 8.44
N TYR A 298 -22.39 -41.61 9.76
CA TYR A 298 -21.70 -42.73 10.43
C TYR A 298 -22.55 -44.01 10.53
N LYS A 299 -22.96 -44.54 9.38
CA LYS A 299 -23.36 -45.96 9.28
C LYS A 299 -22.88 -46.60 7.98
N GLN A 300 -21.60 -46.43 7.67
CA GLN A 300 -20.84 -47.39 6.87
C GLN A 300 -19.54 -47.68 7.60
N GLU A 301 -19.45 -48.85 8.23
CA GLU A 301 -18.21 -49.38 8.79
C GLU A 301 -17.22 -49.65 7.66
N MET A 302 -16.37 -48.68 7.31
CA MET A 302 -15.13 -48.98 6.63
C MET A 302 -14.06 -49.29 7.66
N LYS A 303 -13.79 -50.59 7.87
CA LYS A 303 -12.61 -51.07 8.60
C LYS A 303 -11.34 -50.66 7.84
N ARG A 304 -10.85 -49.45 8.07
CA ARG A 304 -9.55 -48.99 7.56
C ARG A 304 -8.55 -49.04 8.70
N GLY A 305 -7.62 -50.01 8.63
CA GLY A 305 -6.53 -50.13 9.59
C GLY A 305 -5.56 -48.96 9.46
N LYS A 306 -5.16 -48.35 10.57
CA LYS A 306 -4.15 -47.29 10.59
C LYS A 306 -2.77 -47.91 10.34
N VAL A 307 -2.17 -47.66 9.18
CA VAL A 307 -0.77 -48.04 8.92
C VAL A 307 0.11 -46.99 9.59
N LYS A 308 0.68 -47.33 10.75
CA LYS A 308 1.68 -46.49 11.42
C LYS A 308 3.07 -46.99 11.05
N LYS A 309 3.98 -46.06 10.68
CA LYS A 309 5.43 -46.26 10.50
C LYS A 309 5.90 -46.98 9.23
N HIS A 310 5.51 -46.52 8.04
CA HIS A 310 6.21 -46.89 6.81
C HIS A 310 6.67 -45.61 6.12
N GLU A 311 7.85 -45.12 6.51
CA GLU A 311 8.53 -44.03 5.82
C GLU A 311 9.27 -44.63 4.62
N ALA A 312 8.88 -44.26 3.41
CA ALA A 312 9.61 -44.62 2.20
C ALA A 312 10.60 -43.48 1.91
N CYS A 313 11.90 -43.77 2.00
CA CYS A 313 12.94 -42.83 1.58
C CYS A 313 13.20 -43.03 0.08
N ILE A 314 13.12 -41.95 -0.70
CA ILE A 314 13.40 -41.98 -2.13
C ILE A 314 14.70 -41.20 -2.35
N ASP A 315 15.75 -41.89 -2.78
CA ASP A 315 17.01 -41.25 -3.16
C ASP A 315 16.81 -40.48 -4.47
N LEU A 316 16.95 -39.16 -4.40
CA LEU A 316 16.82 -38.28 -5.56
C LEU A 316 18.10 -38.35 -6.40
N GLN A 317 17.97 -38.57 -7.71
CA GLN A 317 19.10 -38.49 -8.64
C GLN A 317 19.59 -37.04 -8.86
N VAL A 318 18.70 -36.06 -8.69
CA VAL A 318 18.99 -34.63 -8.87
C VAL A 318 18.16 -33.81 -7.89
N GLU A 319 18.79 -32.93 -7.10
CA GLU A 319 18.11 -31.98 -6.21
C GLU A 319 17.52 -30.78 -6.99
N LYS A 320 16.52 -31.05 -7.84
CA LYS A 320 15.80 -30.00 -8.58
C LYS A 320 14.29 -30.16 -8.39
N TYR A 321 13.62 -29.03 -8.15
CA TYR A 321 12.17 -28.96 -8.05
C TYR A 321 11.51 -29.37 -9.38
N CYS A 322 10.59 -30.34 -9.35
CA CYS A 322 9.85 -30.76 -10.53
C CYS A 322 8.83 -29.70 -11.00
N TYR A 323 8.22 -28.94 -10.09
CA TYR A 323 7.24 -27.91 -10.46
C TYR A 323 7.04 -26.87 -9.33
N LYS A 324 7.14 -25.57 -9.64
CA LYS A 324 7.00 -24.47 -8.65
C LYS A 324 5.61 -23.81 -8.63
N ARG A 325 4.70 -24.21 -9.53
CA ARG A 325 3.38 -23.58 -9.65
C ARG A 325 2.31 -24.52 -9.08
N PRO A 326 1.19 -24.00 -8.57
CA PRO A 326 0.07 -24.85 -8.16
C PRO A 326 -0.42 -25.71 -9.33
N TYR A 327 -0.89 -26.92 -9.03
CA TYR A 327 -1.48 -27.80 -10.05
C TYR A 327 -2.66 -27.09 -10.72
N ARG A 328 -2.70 -27.09 -12.06
CA ARG A 328 -3.82 -26.49 -12.79
C ARG A 328 -5.01 -27.43 -12.74
N CYS A 329 -6.05 -27.04 -12.02
CA CYS A 329 -7.33 -27.73 -11.95
C CYS A 329 -8.46 -26.76 -12.37
N SER A 330 -9.59 -27.30 -12.82
CA SER A 330 -10.78 -26.48 -13.02
C SER A 330 -11.32 -26.02 -11.66
N LEU A 331 -12.17 -24.98 -11.64
CA LEU A 331 -12.77 -24.50 -10.39
C LEU A 331 -13.58 -25.60 -9.69
N GLN A 332 -14.26 -26.44 -10.48
CA GLN A 332 -15.05 -27.56 -9.99
C GLN A 332 -14.16 -28.62 -9.34
N ASP A 333 -13.09 -29.02 -10.04
CA ASP A 333 -12.14 -30.01 -9.51
C ASP A 333 -11.42 -29.48 -8.26
N LYS A 334 -11.16 -28.17 -8.20
CA LYS A 334 -10.53 -27.55 -7.03
C LYS A 334 -11.41 -27.67 -5.79
N ILE A 335 -12.71 -27.37 -5.93
CA ILE A 335 -13.68 -27.50 -4.83
C ILE A 335 -13.78 -28.96 -4.37
N GLU A 336 -13.78 -29.89 -5.32
CA GLU A 336 -13.83 -31.33 -5.02
C GLU A 336 -12.56 -31.83 -4.31
N ILE A 337 -11.38 -31.39 -4.76
CA ILE A 337 -10.10 -31.70 -4.12
C ILE A 337 -10.07 -31.14 -2.68
N GLU A 338 -10.54 -29.91 -2.48
CA GLU A 338 -10.61 -29.30 -1.15
C GLU A 338 -11.56 -30.08 -0.22
N ASP A 339 -12.73 -30.51 -0.70
CA ASP A 339 -13.66 -31.34 0.09
C ASP A 339 -13.05 -32.71 0.46
N GLN A 340 -12.39 -33.37 -0.49
CA GLN A 340 -11.71 -34.64 -0.24
C GLN A 340 -10.57 -34.51 0.78
N ILE A 341 -9.76 -33.44 0.70
CA ILE A 341 -8.68 -33.18 1.67
C ILE A 341 -9.25 -32.99 3.08
N VAL A 342 -10.32 -32.22 3.22
CA VAL A 342 -11.00 -32.01 4.51
C VAL A 342 -11.49 -33.33 5.10
N GLN A 343 -12.08 -34.20 4.27
CA GLN A 343 -12.55 -35.52 4.72
C GLN A 343 -11.39 -36.44 5.13
N LEU A 344 -10.27 -36.42 4.41
CA LEU A 344 -9.10 -37.26 4.72
C LEU A 344 -8.38 -36.79 6.00
N LEU A 345 -8.22 -35.48 6.19
CA LEU A 345 -7.68 -34.89 7.42
C LEU A 345 -8.56 -35.22 8.62
N LYS A 346 -9.89 -35.14 8.47
CA LYS A 346 -10.86 -35.50 9.52
C LYS A 346 -10.69 -36.94 10.02
N HIS A 347 -10.30 -37.86 9.14
CA HIS A 347 -10.11 -39.27 9.47
C HIS A 347 -8.65 -39.63 9.78
N GLU A 348 -7.75 -38.65 9.93
CA GLU A 348 -6.31 -38.84 10.17
C GLU A 348 -5.65 -39.75 9.13
N LEU A 349 -6.12 -39.71 7.87
CA LEU A 349 -5.56 -40.51 6.77
C LEU A 349 -4.39 -39.82 6.07
N ILE A 350 -4.33 -38.49 6.14
CA ILE A 350 -3.26 -37.64 5.62
C ILE A 350 -2.90 -36.58 6.68
N GLU A 351 -1.75 -35.94 6.53
CA GLU A 351 -1.30 -34.84 7.38
C GLU A 351 -0.82 -33.66 6.52
N GLU A 352 -0.88 -32.44 7.07
CA GLU A 352 -0.36 -31.26 6.39
C GLU A 352 1.18 -31.31 6.37
N SER A 353 1.76 -31.23 5.18
CA SER A 353 3.21 -31.20 4.99
C SER A 353 3.68 -29.86 4.43
N TYR A 354 4.72 -29.30 5.05
CA TYR A 354 5.42 -28.11 4.55
C TYR A 354 6.59 -28.47 3.62
N SER A 355 6.78 -29.76 3.31
CA SER A 355 7.83 -30.21 2.41
C SER A 355 7.54 -29.73 0.99
N PRO A 356 8.47 -29.05 0.31
CA PRO A 356 8.30 -28.67 -1.08
C PRO A 356 8.34 -29.88 -2.04
N PHE A 357 8.59 -31.08 -1.51
CA PHE A 357 8.56 -32.35 -2.23
C PHE A 357 7.32 -33.20 -1.89
N ALA A 358 6.41 -32.70 -1.05
CA ALA A 358 5.14 -33.37 -0.79
C ALA A 358 4.29 -33.40 -2.07
N ALA A 359 3.82 -34.59 -2.45
CA ALA A 359 2.92 -34.73 -3.59
C ALA A 359 1.50 -34.30 -3.18
N PRO A 360 0.74 -33.62 -4.06
CA PRO A 360 -0.67 -33.36 -3.82
C PRO A 360 -1.43 -34.69 -3.75
N VAL A 361 -2.36 -34.82 -2.81
CA VAL A 361 -3.23 -35.99 -2.71
C VAL A 361 -4.21 -35.95 -3.88
N THR A 362 -4.02 -36.83 -4.86
CA THR A 362 -4.97 -37.03 -5.96
C THR A 362 -5.72 -38.35 -5.74
N LEU A 363 -6.99 -38.27 -5.37
CA LEU A 363 -7.87 -39.42 -5.39
C LEU A 363 -8.58 -39.46 -6.74
N ALA A 364 -8.56 -40.62 -7.39
CA ALA A 364 -9.42 -40.91 -8.52
C ALA A 364 -10.55 -41.80 -8.04
N PHE A 365 -11.77 -41.54 -8.51
CA PHE A 365 -12.85 -42.52 -8.36
C PHE A 365 -12.41 -43.82 -9.02
N LYS A 366 -12.56 -44.93 -8.30
CA LYS A 366 -12.41 -46.24 -8.89
C LYS A 366 -13.46 -46.34 -10.01
N ARG A 367 -13.06 -46.67 -11.25
CA ARG A 367 -14.04 -46.99 -12.29
C ARG A 367 -14.87 -48.16 -11.78
N ASP A 368 -16.19 -48.02 -11.86
CA ASP A 368 -17.12 -49.10 -11.58
C ASP A 368 -16.81 -50.26 -12.53
N GLU A 369 -16.62 -51.46 -11.99
CA GLU A 369 -16.53 -52.72 -12.76
C GLU A 369 -17.91 -53.21 -13.19
#